data_AF-A0A847XGZ2-F1
#
_entry.id   AF-A0A847XGZ2-F1
#
_cell.length_a   1.000
_cell.length_b   1.000
_cell.length_c   1.000
_cell.angle_alpha   90.00
_cell.angle_beta   90.00
_cell.angle_gamma   90.00
#
_symmetry.space_group_name_H-M   'P 1'
#
loop_
_entity.id
_entity.type
_entity.pdbx_description
1 polymer ?
#
loop_
_entity_poly.entity_id
_entity_poly.type
_entity_poly.pdbx_seq_one_letter_code
_entity_poly.pdbx_strand_id
1 'polypeptide(L)'
;MNIFSWLNAQLLKMKWLWDLVELLVEKVFGLSMDTRVGGSIHFFIYDVIKIFILLSVLIFMISYIQSYFPPERTKKILGKFKGIKGNILGALLGTVTPFCSCSSIPIFIGFTSAGLPLGVTFSFLISSPMVDLASLLLLMSFFKVNTSIAYVVVGLIIAVIGGIIIERLDMKKYIEDFVWGTKNVDIEPEEMTRKDRIDFSIDQVKDIFDKVWLYVLLGVGMGAAIHNWIPQSI
;
A
#
# COMPACT_ATOMS: atom_id res chain seq x y z
N MET A 1 11.57 28.30 -12.17
CA MET A 1 11.39 26.90 -11.74
C MET A 1 10.52 26.91 -10.51
N ASN A 2 9.30 26.35 -10.56
CA ASN A 2 8.35 26.47 -9.46
C ASN A 2 8.76 25.56 -8.29
N ILE A 3 8.46 25.96 -7.05
CA ILE A 3 8.80 25.18 -5.83
C ILE A 3 8.32 23.72 -5.96
N PHE A 4 7.15 23.52 -6.57
CA PHE A 4 6.53 22.21 -6.80
C PHE A 4 7.30 21.34 -7.79
N SER A 5 7.84 21.94 -8.86
CA SER A 5 8.69 21.22 -9.83
C SER A 5 10.02 20.78 -9.22
N TRP A 6 10.58 21.59 -8.32
CA TRP A 6 11.81 21.25 -7.61
C TRP A 6 11.57 20.14 -6.57
N LEU A 7 10.49 20.25 -5.78
CA LEU A 7 10.07 19.21 -4.83
C LEU A 7 9.84 17.86 -5.51
N ASN A 8 9.12 17.84 -6.64
CA ASN A 8 8.91 16.62 -7.41
C ASN A 8 10.24 16.01 -7.90
N ALA A 9 11.15 16.85 -8.41
CA ALA A 9 12.46 16.40 -8.89
C ALA A 9 13.33 15.79 -7.77
N GLN A 10 13.26 16.33 -6.56
CA GLN A 10 14.10 15.88 -5.44
C GLN A 10 13.47 14.75 -4.62
N LEU A 11 12.15 14.76 -4.39
CA LEU A 11 11.47 13.76 -3.56
C LEU A 11 11.04 12.54 -4.37
N LEU A 12 10.32 12.72 -5.47
CA LEU A 12 9.73 11.61 -6.23
C LEU A 12 10.70 11.07 -7.28
N LYS A 13 11.35 11.97 -8.02
CA LYS A 13 12.38 11.58 -9.00
C LYS A 13 13.74 11.33 -8.37
N MET A 14 13.96 11.69 -7.10
CA MET A 14 15.24 11.50 -6.40
C MET A 14 16.45 11.83 -7.28
N LYS A 15 16.46 13.01 -7.91
CA LYS A 15 17.52 13.38 -8.86
C LYS A 15 18.91 13.27 -8.24
N TRP A 16 19.05 13.62 -6.96
CA TRP A 16 20.26 13.43 -6.19
C TRP A 16 20.77 11.97 -6.17
N LEU A 17 19.86 10.99 -6.11
CA LEU A 17 20.19 9.57 -6.15
C LEU A 17 20.61 9.16 -7.56
N TRP A 18 19.94 9.69 -8.58
CA TRP A 18 20.29 9.46 -9.97
C TRP A 18 21.73 9.93 -10.27
N ASP A 19 22.06 11.16 -9.86
CA ASP A 19 23.38 11.77 -10.03
C ASP A 19 24.46 10.99 -9.23
N LEU A 20 24.12 10.50 -8.02
CA LEU A 20 25.03 9.71 -7.19
C LEU A 20 25.32 8.34 -7.80
N VAL A 21 24.30 7.66 -8.32
CA VAL A 21 24.47 6.36 -8.99
C VAL A 21 25.22 6.52 -10.31
N GLU A 22 25.01 7.61 -11.04
CA GLU A 22 25.80 7.96 -12.24
C GLU A 22 27.29 8.07 -11.90
N LEU A 23 27.62 8.85 -10.86
CA LEU A 23 29.01 8.96 -10.40
C LEU A 23 29.60 7.62 -9.97
N LEU A 24 28.80 6.76 -9.33
CA LEU A 24 29.23 5.41 -8.93
C LEU A 24 29.52 4.55 -10.16
N VAL A 25 28.64 4.52 -11.15
CA VAL A 25 28.79 3.70 -12.35
C VAL A 25 29.95 4.18 -13.23
N GLU A 26 30.07 5.49 -13.44
CA GLU A 26 31.14 6.04 -14.29
C GLU A 26 32.51 6.02 -13.61
N LYS A 27 32.60 6.42 -12.34
CA LYS A 27 33.90 6.60 -11.67
C LYS A 27 34.40 5.37 -10.93
N VAL A 28 33.51 4.52 -10.43
CA VAL A 28 33.90 3.31 -9.66
C VAL A 28 33.90 2.09 -10.57
N PHE A 29 32.85 1.89 -11.37
CA PHE A 29 32.79 0.75 -12.30
C PHE A 29 33.45 1.03 -13.65
N GLY A 30 33.74 2.29 -13.99
CA GLY A 30 34.40 2.65 -15.25
C GLY A 30 33.52 2.41 -16.48
N LEU A 31 32.19 2.34 -16.29
CA LEU A 31 31.24 2.07 -17.37
C LEU A 31 30.56 3.37 -17.78
N SER A 32 30.59 3.69 -19.08
CA SER A 32 29.86 4.85 -19.60
C SER A 32 28.35 4.56 -19.63
N MET A 33 27.57 5.57 -19.26
CA MET A 33 26.11 5.58 -19.32
C MET A 33 25.56 5.46 -20.76
N ASP A 34 26.36 5.79 -21.76
CA ASP A 34 26.00 5.65 -23.18
C ASP A 34 26.03 4.19 -23.64
N THR A 35 26.72 3.33 -22.89
CA THR A 35 26.76 1.90 -23.18
C THR A 35 25.50 1.21 -22.65
N ARG A 36 25.04 0.19 -23.37
CA ARG A 36 23.88 -0.62 -22.95
C ARG A 36 24.05 -1.15 -21.52
N VAL A 37 25.24 -1.66 -21.22
CA VAL A 37 25.57 -2.26 -19.92
C VAL A 37 25.63 -1.21 -18.80
N GLY A 38 26.28 -0.06 -19.05
CA GLY A 38 26.34 1.03 -18.08
C GLY A 38 24.96 1.58 -17.73
N GLY A 39 24.12 1.83 -18.73
CA GLY A 39 22.74 2.28 -18.53
C GLY A 39 21.86 1.26 -17.79
N SER A 40 22.00 -0.04 -18.08
CA SER A 40 21.25 -1.09 -17.37
C SER A 40 21.69 -1.23 -15.91
N ILE A 41 22.98 -1.13 -15.60
CA ILE A 41 23.50 -1.19 -14.23
C ILE A 41 23.06 0.04 -13.43
N HIS A 42 23.13 1.23 -14.04
CA HIS A 42 22.64 2.46 -13.42
C HIS A 42 21.16 2.34 -13.09
N PHE A 43 20.33 1.96 -14.08
CA PHE A 43 18.90 1.74 -13.89
C PHE A 43 18.63 0.76 -12.76
N PHE A 44 19.31 -0.39 -12.75
CA PHE A 44 19.14 -1.39 -11.70
C PHE A 44 19.44 -0.82 -10.31
N ILE A 45 20.61 -0.21 -10.10
CA ILE A 45 21.02 0.30 -8.79
C ILE A 45 20.10 1.44 -8.35
N TYR A 46 19.83 2.39 -9.25
CA TYR A 46 18.99 3.55 -9.00
C TYR A 46 17.56 3.13 -8.64
N ASP A 47 16.91 2.29 -9.45
CA ASP A 47 15.52 1.89 -9.23
C ASP A 47 15.37 0.95 -8.02
N VAL A 48 16.33 0.05 -7.77
CA VAL A 48 16.31 -0.78 -6.56
C VAL A 48 16.37 0.09 -5.30
N ILE A 49 17.33 1.01 -5.20
CA ILE A 49 17.48 1.88 -4.03
C ILE A 49 16.25 2.78 -3.89
N LYS A 50 15.80 3.38 -5.00
CA LYS A 50 14.63 4.26 -5.02
C LYS A 50 13.37 3.56 -4.56
N ILE A 51 13.08 2.36 -5.06
CA ILE A 51 11.90 1.58 -4.66
C ILE A 51 11.96 1.25 -3.17
N PHE A 52 13.12 0.82 -2.66
CA PHE A 52 13.25 0.52 -1.23
C PHE A 52 13.06 1.73 -0.33
N ILE A 53 13.61 2.90 -0.70
CA ILE A 53 13.39 4.14 0.05
C ILE A 53 11.90 4.52 0.02
N LEU A 54 11.29 4.55 -1.17
CA LEU A 54 9.87 4.90 -1.32
C LEU A 54 8.96 3.95 -0.55
N LEU A 55 9.19 2.64 -0.67
CA LEU A 55 8.42 1.60 0.00
C LEU A 55 8.54 1.75 1.52
N SER A 56 9.75 1.92 2.04
CA SER A 56 10.00 2.06 3.48
C SER A 56 9.32 3.30 4.06
N VAL A 57 9.47 4.46 3.40
CA VAL A 57 8.83 5.72 3.82
C VAL A 57 7.32 5.61 3.76
N LEU A 58 6.78 5.02 2.69
CA LEU A 58 5.34 4.84 2.52
C LEU A 58 4.75 3.95 3.61
N ILE A 59 5.35 2.77 3.83
CA ILE A 59 4.91 1.83 4.88
C ILE A 59 5.00 2.50 6.24
N PHE A 60 6.13 3.16 6.56
CA PHE A 60 6.29 3.85 7.84
C PHE A 60 5.17 4.87 8.07
N MET A 61 4.89 5.73 7.08
CA MET A 61 3.85 6.75 7.15
C MET A 61 2.47 6.14 7.34
N ILE A 62 2.13 5.10 6.57
CA ILE A 62 0.84 4.43 6.67
C ILE A 62 0.69 3.73 8.03
N SER A 63 1.68 2.96 8.48
CA SER A 63 1.68 2.29 9.78
C SER A 63 1.64 3.28 10.94
N TYR A 64 2.29 4.45 10.78
CA TYR A 64 2.26 5.50 11.79
C TYR A 64 0.86 6.11 11.90
N ILE A 65 0.21 6.41 10.77
CA ILE A 65 -1.18 6.87 10.74
C ILE A 65 -2.12 5.79 11.30
N GLN A 66 -1.93 4.53 10.91
CA GLN A 66 -2.71 3.39 11.36
C GLN A 66 -2.63 3.21 12.88
N SER A 67 -1.47 3.48 13.49
CA SER A 67 -1.33 3.40 14.95
C SER A 67 -2.36 4.28 15.68
N TYR A 68 -2.81 5.40 15.08
CA TYR A 68 -3.82 6.29 15.68
C TYR A 68 -5.25 5.76 15.55
N PHE A 69 -5.49 4.86 14.60
CA PHE A 69 -6.79 4.25 14.30
C PHE A 69 -6.73 2.72 14.42
N PRO A 70 -6.46 2.19 15.63
CA PRO A 70 -6.33 0.76 15.82
C PRO A 70 -7.68 0.04 15.60
N PRO A 71 -7.65 -1.22 15.13
CA PRO A 71 -8.81 -2.07 14.84
C PRO A 71 -9.93 -2.04 15.88
N GLU A 72 -9.57 -1.95 17.16
CA GLU A 72 -10.47 -1.98 18.32
C GLU A 72 -11.35 -0.72 18.37
N ARG A 73 -10.81 0.44 17.99
CA ARG A 73 -11.60 1.69 17.88
C ARG A 73 -12.58 1.58 16.72
N THR A 74 -12.13 1.04 15.60
CA THR A 74 -13.01 0.78 14.45
C THR A 74 -14.12 -0.20 14.81
N LYS A 75 -13.85 -1.25 15.60
CA LYS A 75 -14.88 -2.15 16.16
C LYS A 75 -15.90 -1.40 17.01
N LYS A 76 -15.50 -0.50 17.91
CA LYS A 76 -16.45 0.25 18.75
C LYS A 76 -17.43 1.10 17.91
N ILE A 77 -17.00 1.59 16.75
CA ILE A 77 -17.81 2.40 15.84
C ILE A 77 -18.63 1.51 14.90
N LEU A 78 -17.99 0.58 14.19
CA LEU A 78 -18.60 -0.24 13.14
C LEU A 78 -19.28 -1.51 13.63
N GLY A 79 -18.86 -2.07 14.75
CA GLY A 79 -19.44 -3.30 15.32
C GLY A 79 -20.92 -3.16 15.72
N LYS A 80 -21.41 -1.93 15.85
CA LYS A 80 -22.84 -1.61 16.06
C LYS A 80 -23.68 -1.80 14.79
N PHE A 81 -23.06 -1.75 13.61
CA PHE A 81 -23.73 -1.84 12.32
C PHE A 81 -23.52 -3.23 11.70
N LYS A 82 -24.62 -3.95 11.47
CA LYS A 82 -24.61 -5.32 10.92
C LYS A 82 -25.27 -5.37 9.54
N GLY A 83 -24.93 -6.42 8.77
CA GLY A 83 -25.45 -6.64 7.43
C GLY A 83 -25.11 -5.51 6.45
N ILE A 84 -26.05 -5.18 5.56
CA ILE A 84 -25.84 -4.24 4.44
C ILE A 84 -25.28 -2.89 4.92
N LYS A 85 -25.80 -2.34 6.03
CA LYS A 85 -25.32 -1.05 6.57
C LYS A 85 -23.86 -1.12 7.04
N GLY A 86 -23.49 -2.23 7.68
CA GLY A 86 -22.09 -2.48 8.06
C GLY A 86 -21.19 -2.59 6.84
N ASN A 87 -21.62 -3.33 5.81
CA ASN A 87 -20.86 -3.54 4.58
C ASN A 87 -20.62 -2.23 3.82
N ILE A 88 -21.63 -1.35 3.75
CA ILE A 88 -21.49 -0.01 3.18
C ILE A 88 -20.47 0.82 3.98
N LEU A 89 -20.55 0.82 5.31
CA LEU A 89 -19.59 1.55 6.14
C LEU A 89 -18.17 1.01 6.02
N GLY A 90 -18.00 -0.31 5.92
CA GLY A 90 -16.70 -0.95 5.68
C GLY A 90 -16.10 -0.56 4.34
N ALA A 91 -16.90 -0.59 3.26
CA ALA A 91 -16.46 -0.18 1.94
C ALA A 91 -16.07 1.31 1.89
N LEU A 92 -16.87 2.19 2.52
CA LEU A 92 -16.56 3.62 2.61
C LEU A 92 -15.30 3.90 3.41
N LEU A 93 -15.08 3.19 4.52
CA LEU A 93 -13.82 3.27 5.25
C LEU A 93 -12.64 2.92 4.35
N GLY A 94 -12.72 1.82 3.60
CA GLY A 94 -11.69 1.41 2.65
C GLY A 94 -11.41 2.49 1.59
N THR A 95 -12.44 3.16 1.07
CA THR A 95 -12.26 4.26 0.10
C THR A 95 -11.55 5.47 0.69
N VAL A 96 -11.86 5.83 1.94
CA VAL A 96 -11.26 7.00 2.61
C VAL A 96 -9.83 6.71 3.06
N THR A 97 -9.53 5.46 3.40
CA THR A 97 -8.21 5.06 3.88
C THR A 97 -7.36 4.50 2.74
N PRO A 98 -6.26 5.15 2.34
CA PRO A 98 -5.43 4.70 1.23
C PRO A 98 -4.51 3.55 1.66
N PHE A 99 -5.07 2.45 2.16
CA PHE A 99 -4.28 1.28 2.49
C PHE A 99 -4.00 0.50 1.21
N CYS A 100 -2.71 0.37 0.91
CA CYS A 100 -2.23 -0.54 -0.11
C CYS A 100 -2.38 -1.99 0.37
N SER A 101 -2.32 -2.94 -0.56
CA SER A 101 -2.43 -4.38 -0.28
C SER A 101 -1.50 -4.87 0.84
N CYS A 102 -0.37 -4.19 1.07
CA CYS A 102 0.59 -4.50 2.14
C CYS A 102 0.03 -4.22 3.54
N SER A 103 -0.78 -3.16 3.69
CA SER A 103 -1.36 -2.75 4.99
C SER A 103 -2.78 -3.29 5.19
N SER A 104 -3.50 -3.59 4.11
CA SER A 104 -4.88 -4.10 4.19
C SER A 104 -4.99 -5.46 4.87
N ILE A 105 -3.96 -6.32 4.77
CA ILE A 105 -3.94 -7.66 5.37
C ILE A 105 -3.83 -7.59 6.91
N PRO A 106 -2.84 -6.90 7.52
CA PRO A 106 -2.81 -6.70 8.97
C PRO A 106 -4.09 -6.06 9.53
N ILE A 107 -4.68 -5.11 8.80
CA ILE A 107 -5.94 -4.48 9.22
C ILE A 107 -7.11 -5.46 9.16
N PHE A 108 -7.17 -6.29 8.13
CA PHE A 108 -8.15 -7.36 8.02
C PHE A 108 -8.06 -8.33 9.20
N ILE A 109 -6.85 -8.78 9.54
CA ILE A 109 -6.60 -9.63 10.71
C ILE A 109 -7.04 -8.90 11.99
N GLY A 110 -6.68 -7.64 12.15
CA GLY A 110 -7.09 -6.83 13.30
C GLY A 110 -8.61 -6.67 13.42
N PHE A 111 -9.31 -6.37 12.34
CA PHE A 111 -10.77 -6.21 12.34
C PHE A 111 -11.50 -7.54 12.64
N THR A 112 -11.04 -8.64 12.04
CA THR A 112 -11.60 -9.97 12.26
C THR A 112 -11.31 -10.47 13.68
N SER A 113 -10.09 -10.31 14.19
CA SER A 113 -9.70 -10.61 15.57
C SER A 113 -10.48 -9.75 16.58
N ALA A 114 -10.71 -8.48 16.27
CA ALA A 114 -11.57 -7.60 17.06
C ALA A 114 -13.05 -8.04 17.04
N GLY A 115 -13.45 -8.93 16.13
CA GLY A 115 -14.81 -9.47 16.06
C GLY A 115 -15.78 -8.62 15.25
N LEU A 116 -15.29 -7.82 14.28
CA LEU A 116 -16.18 -7.24 13.27
C LEU A 116 -16.82 -8.37 12.43
N PRO A 117 -18.06 -8.18 11.94
CA PRO A 117 -18.65 -9.14 11.02
C PRO A 117 -17.76 -9.32 9.78
N LEU A 118 -17.65 -10.55 9.28
CA LEU A 118 -16.79 -10.85 8.14
C LEU A 118 -17.14 -10.02 6.91
N GLY A 119 -18.43 -9.87 6.59
CA GLY A 119 -18.86 -9.08 5.43
C GLY A 119 -18.29 -7.67 5.45
N VAL A 120 -18.29 -7.02 6.63
CA VAL A 120 -17.81 -5.65 6.80
C VAL A 120 -16.32 -5.56 6.52
N THR A 121 -15.59 -6.54 7.06
CA THR A 121 -14.14 -6.62 6.92
C THR A 121 -13.71 -6.93 5.48
N PHE A 122 -14.45 -7.78 4.78
CA PHE A 122 -14.21 -8.05 3.36
C PHE A 122 -14.64 -6.90 2.46
N SER A 123 -15.75 -6.20 2.74
CA SER A 123 -16.11 -4.98 2.02
C SER A 123 -15.02 -3.91 2.14
N PHE A 124 -14.42 -3.76 3.33
CA PHE A 124 -13.25 -2.92 3.51
C PHE A 124 -12.04 -3.41 2.69
N LEU A 125 -11.69 -4.71 2.80
CA LEU A 125 -10.54 -5.32 2.12
C LEU A 125 -10.63 -5.18 0.59
N ILE A 126 -11.83 -5.34 0.01
CA ILE A 126 -12.08 -5.21 -1.43
C ILE A 126 -12.03 -3.74 -1.86
N SER A 127 -12.64 -2.84 -1.08
CA SER A 127 -12.73 -1.42 -1.43
C SER A 127 -11.36 -0.71 -1.33
N SER A 128 -10.58 -1.02 -0.31
CA SER A 128 -9.34 -0.30 0.00
C SER A 128 -8.29 -0.25 -1.12
N PRO A 129 -7.96 -1.34 -1.84
CA PRO A 129 -7.04 -1.27 -2.97
C PRO A 129 -7.72 -0.89 -4.29
N MET A 130 -9.06 -0.92 -4.35
CA MET A 130 -9.81 -0.77 -5.59
C MET A 130 -10.32 0.65 -5.79
N VAL A 131 -10.68 1.37 -4.73
CA VAL A 131 -11.33 2.69 -4.81
C VAL A 131 -10.74 3.64 -3.76
N ASP A 132 -9.42 3.67 -3.59
CA ASP A 132 -8.79 4.61 -2.66
C ASP A 132 -8.67 6.03 -3.22
N LEU A 133 -8.55 7.00 -2.32
CA LEU A 133 -8.44 8.42 -2.67
C LEU A 133 -7.29 8.73 -3.65
N ALA A 134 -6.13 8.05 -3.55
CA ALA A 134 -5.01 8.29 -4.45
C ALA A 134 -5.32 7.78 -5.87
N SER A 135 -5.89 6.58 -5.99
CA SER A 135 -6.39 6.05 -7.27
C SER A 135 -7.43 6.97 -7.91
N LEU A 136 -8.31 7.59 -7.12
CA LEU A 136 -9.30 8.55 -7.62
C LEU A 136 -8.67 9.85 -8.12
N LEU A 137 -7.68 10.39 -7.40
CA LEU A 137 -6.94 11.58 -7.83
C LEU A 137 -6.21 11.32 -9.15
N LEU A 138 -5.59 10.14 -9.29
CA LEU A 138 -4.95 9.73 -10.53
C LEU A 138 -5.95 9.58 -11.68
N LEU A 139 -7.07 8.89 -11.45
CA LEU A 139 -8.13 8.73 -12.44
C LEU A 139 -8.70 10.07 -12.91
N MET A 140 -8.92 11.02 -12.01
CA MET A 140 -9.37 12.37 -12.36
C MET A 140 -8.35 13.16 -13.17
N SER A 141 -7.05 12.84 -13.07
CA SER A 141 -6.01 13.46 -13.89
C SER A 141 -5.98 12.96 -15.34
N PHE A 142 -6.41 11.73 -15.58
CA PHE A 142 -6.42 11.11 -16.92
C PHE A 142 -7.80 11.11 -17.59
N PHE A 143 -8.86 10.99 -16.80
CA PHE A 143 -10.24 10.86 -17.26
C PHE A 143 -11.10 12.04 -16.81
N LYS A 144 -12.27 12.20 -17.44
CA LYS A 144 -13.27 13.17 -17.01
C LYS A 144 -13.84 12.78 -15.65
N VAL A 145 -14.26 13.78 -14.87
CA VAL A 145 -14.85 13.61 -13.52
C VAL A 145 -16.01 12.61 -13.53
N ASN A 146 -16.87 12.63 -14.55
CA ASN A 146 -18.00 11.70 -14.67
C ASN A 146 -17.57 10.22 -14.67
N THR A 147 -16.48 9.89 -15.37
CA THR A 147 -15.94 8.53 -15.43
C THR A 147 -15.34 8.12 -14.08
N SER A 148 -14.66 9.04 -13.40
CA SER A 148 -14.08 8.80 -12.08
C SER A 148 -15.17 8.52 -11.03
N ILE A 149 -16.27 9.27 -11.05
CA ILE A 149 -17.42 9.04 -10.15
C ILE A 149 -18.08 7.69 -10.45
N ALA A 150 -18.30 7.36 -11.73
CA ALA A 150 -18.88 6.07 -12.11
C ALA A 150 -18.01 4.89 -11.60
N TYR A 151 -16.69 5.01 -11.72
CA TYR A 151 -15.74 4.03 -11.19
C TYR A 151 -15.88 3.84 -9.67
N VAL A 152 -15.96 4.95 -8.91
CA VAL A 152 -16.16 4.89 -7.45
C VAL A 152 -17.43 4.15 -7.09
N VAL A 153 -18.53 4.53 -7.73
CA VAL A 153 -19.85 3.98 -7.41
C VAL A 153 -19.89 2.49 -7.72
N VAL A 154 -19.41 2.08 -8.89
CA VAL A 154 -19.36 0.67 -9.28
C VAL A 154 -18.44 -0.12 -8.35
N GLY A 155 -17.26 0.42 -8.03
CA GLY A 155 -16.31 -0.22 -7.14
C GLY A 155 -16.87 -0.41 -5.73
N LEU A 156 -17.53 0.60 -5.17
CA LEU A 156 -18.23 0.49 -3.88
C LEU A 156 -19.34 -0.55 -3.92
N ILE A 157 -20.14 -0.58 -4.98
CA ILE A 157 -21.21 -1.58 -5.15
C ILE A 157 -20.60 -2.99 -5.15
N ILE A 158 -19.52 -3.22 -5.90
CA ILE A 158 -18.82 -4.50 -5.96
C ILE A 158 -18.28 -4.89 -4.57
N ALA A 159 -17.66 -3.96 -3.85
CA ALA A 159 -17.14 -4.21 -2.51
C ALA A 159 -18.24 -4.58 -1.51
N VAL A 160 -19.39 -3.89 -1.55
CA VAL A 160 -20.54 -4.17 -0.69
C VAL A 160 -21.17 -5.51 -1.04
N ILE A 161 -21.39 -5.80 -2.33
CA ILE A 161 -21.95 -7.08 -2.78
C ILE A 161 -21.01 -8.23 -2.40
N GLY A 162 -19.70 -8.08 -2.63
CA GLY A 162 -18.70 -9.07 -2.26
C GLY A 162 -18.72 -9.39 -0.77
N GLY A 163 -18.74 -8.37 0.09
CA GLY A 163 -18.86 -8.56 1.54
C GLY A 163 -20.17 -9.25 1.94
N ILE A 164 -21.31 -8.88 1.34
CA ILE A 164 -22.61 -9.52 1.60
C ILE A 164 -22.59 -11.00 1.19
N ILE A 165 -22.02 -11.33 0.03
CA ILE A 165 -21.94 -12.70 -0.46
C ILE A 165 -21.10 -13.56 0.50
N ILE A 166 -19.94 -13.06 0.90
CA ILE A 166 -19.04 -13.75 1.84
C ILE A 166 -19.71 -13.97 3.21
N GLU A 167 -20.45 -12.98 3.70
CA GLU A 167 -21.20 -13.07 4.95
C GLU A 167 -22.36 -14.08 4.84
N ARG A 168 -23.11 -14.08 3.74
CA ARG A 168 -24.25 -14.99 3.52
C ARG A 168 -23.84 -16.44 3.30
N LEU A 169 -22.70 -16.68 2.65
CA LEU A 169 -22.17 -18.02 2.40
C LEU A 169 -21.44 -18.59 3.63
N ASP A 170 -21.36 -17.82 4.72
CA ASP A 170 -20.65 -18.16 5.96
C ASP A 170 -19.26 -18.74 5.71
N MET A 171 -18.49 -18.06 4.85
CA MET A 171 -17.17 -18.51 4.40
C MET A 171 -16.10 -18.48 5.50
N LYS A 172 -16.47 -18.36 6.78
CA LYS A 172 -15.54 -18.31 7.91
C LYS A 172 -14.60 -19.51 7.93
N LYS A 173 -15.11 -20.68 7.54
CA LYS A 173 -14.35 -21.95 7.49
C LYS A 173 -13.20 -21.97 6.48
N TYR A 174 -13.15 -21.03 5.55
CA TYR A 174 -12.06 -20.91 4.56
C TYR A 174 -10.99 -19.91 4.97
N ILE A 175 -11.15 -19.27 6.14
CA ILE A 175 -10.21 -18.28 6.65
C ILE A 175 -9.29 -18.99 7.63
N GLU A 176 -7.99 -18.80 7.43
CA GLU A 176 -6.94 -19.39 8.26
C GLU A 176 -7.09 -19.05 9.75
N ASP A 177 -6.80 -20.03 10.60
CA ASP A 177 -7.10 -19.93 12.04
C ASP A 177 -6.30 -18.82 12.75
N PHE A 178 -5.11 -18.49 12.24
CA PHE A 178 -4.28 -17.41 12.81
C PHE A 178 -4.94 -16.03 12.68
N VAL A 179 -5.85 -15.85 11.70
CA VAL A 179 -6.57 -14.59 11.47
C VAL A 179 -7.53 -14.29 12.62
N TRP A 180 -8.03 -15.33 13.29
CA TRP A 180 -8.92 -15.25 14.44
C TRP A 180 -8.17 -15.06 15.77
N GLY A 181 -6.86 -14.82 15.72
CA GLY A 181 -5.91 -14.87 16.84
C GLY A 181 -6.39 -14.31 18.18
N THR A 182 -6.16 -15.12 19.22
CA THR A 182 -6.44 -14.97 20.66
C THR A 182 -7.79 -14.31 21.01
N LYS A 183 -8.81 -15.17 21.17
CA LYS A 183 -9.95 -14.88 22.06
C LYS A 183 -9.41 -14.34 23.39
N ASN A 184 -9.80 -13.12 23.74
CA ASN A 184 -9.53 -12.37 24.98
C ASN A 184 -8.55 -11.23 24.78
N VAL A 185 -9.10 -10.05 24.46
CA VAL A 185 -8.53 -8.75 24.82
C VAL A 185 -9.71 -7.77 24.91
N ASP A 186 -10.43 -7.82 26.04
CA ASP A 186 -10.99 -6.60 26.67
C ASP A 186 -9.85 -5.79 27.33
N ILE A 187 -8.68 -5.75 26.68
CA ILE A 187 -7.62 -4.80 27.00
C ILE A 187 -8.08 -3.53 26.30
N GLU A 188 -8.37 -2.50 27.08
CA GLU A 188 -8.44 -1.15 26.52
C GLU A 188 -7.19 -0.97 25.66
N PRO A 189 -7.29 -0.49 24.41
CA PRO A 189 -6.10 -0.29 23.59
C PRO A 189 -5.17 0.60 24.41
N GLU A 190 -4.05 0.04 24.88
CA GLU A 190 -3.04 0.82 25.61
C GLU A 190 -2.73 2.01 24.71
N GLU A 191 -2.85 3.21 25.26
CA GLU A 191 -2.59 4.41 24.50
C GLU A 191 -1.11 4.41 24.12
N MET A 192 -0.82 3.96 22.89
CA MET A 192 0.55 3.91 22.40
C MET A 192 1.16 5.30 22.53
N THR A 193 2.29 5.38 23.22
CA THR A 193 3.07 6.61 23.29
C THR A 193 3.66 6.93 21.93
N ARG A 194 4.19 8.15 21.75
CA ARG A 194 4.83 8.53 20.49
C ARG A 194 5.99 7.59 20.12
N LYS A 195 6.69 7.04 21.11
CA LYS A 195 7.80 6.09 20.88
C LYS A 195 7.28 4.76 20.39
N ASP A 196 6.29 4.19 21.07
CA ASP A 196 5.70 2.90 20.70
C ASP A 196 5.13 2.90 19.28
N ARG A 197 4.59 4.04 18.83
CA ARG A 197 4.10 4.23 17.45
C ARG A 197 5.21 4.22 16.42
N ILE A 198 6.33 4.85 16.73
CA ILE A 198 7.51 4.85 15.85
C ILE A 198 8.09 3.43 15.78
N ASP A 199 8.21 2.76 16.92
CA ASP A 199 8.75 1.40 17.00
C ASP A 199 7.84 0.42 16.22
N PHE A 200 6.53 0.50 16.40
CA PHE A 200 5.55 -0.25 15.61
C PHE A 200 5.71 -0.01 14.11
N SER A 201 5.81 1.25 13.68
CA SER A 201 5.99 1.57 12.25
C SER A 201 7.30 1.06 11.69
N ILE A 202 8.39 1.11 12.46
CA ILE A 202 9.69 0.56 12.04
C ILE A 202 9.62 -0.95 11.89
N ASP A 203 8.96 -1.65 12.82
CA ASP A 203 8.84 -3.09 12.74
C ASP A 203 7.94 -3.53 11.57
N GLN A 204 6.90 -2.77 11.25
CA GLN A 204 6.12 -2.98 10.02
C GLN A 204 6.96 -2.81 8.74
N VAL A 205 7.86 -1.81 8.70
CA VAL A 205 8.79 -1.63 7.59
C VAL A 205 9.70 -2.86 7.44
N LYS A 206 10.30 -3.34 8.53
CA LYS A 206 11.18 -4.52 8.50
C LYS A 206 10.45 -5.78 8.03
N ASP A 207 9.29 -6.07 8.62
CA ASP A 207 8.51 -7.27 8.28
C ASP A 207 8.12 -7.32 6.79
N ILE A 208 7.66 -6.19 6.24
CA ILE A 208 7.31 -6.12 4.81
C ILE A 208 8.56 -6.15 3.94
N PHE A 209 9.63 -5.45 4.33
CA PHE A 209 10.89 -5.46 3.60
C PHE A 209 11.44 -6.89 3.46
N ASP A 210 11.48 -7.64 4.56
CA ASP A 210 11.99 -9.02 4.60
C ASP A 210 11.18 -9.98 3.71
N LYS A 211 9.89 -9.70 3.52
CA LYS A 211 9.01 -10.48 2.64
C LYS A 211 9.15 -10.13 1.16
N VAL A 212 9.49 -8.88 0.83
CA VAL A 212 9.34 -8.34 -0.54
C VAL A 212 10.68 -8.08 -1.24
N TRP A 213 11.79 -7.94 -0.51
CA TRP A 213 13.08 -7.51 -1.08
C TRP A 213 13.57 -8.38 -2.24
N LEU A 214 13.44 -9.71 -2.15
CA LEU A 214 13.89 -10.62 -3.19
C LEU A 214 13.08 -10.45 -4.48
N TYR A 215 11.76 -10.24 -4.34
CA TYR A 215 10.87 -10.02 -5.49
C TYR A 215 11.16 -8.69 -6.17
N VAL A 216 11.48 -7.64 -5.40
CA VAL A 216 11.88 -6.33 -5.95
C VAL A 216 13.19 -6.46 -6.73
N LEU A 217 14.21 -7.12 -6.16
CA LEU A 217 15.48 -7.32 -6.85
C LEU A 217 15.32 -8.11 -8.15
N LEU A 218 14.54 -9.19 -8.14
CA LEU A 218 14.28 -9.99 -9.35
C LEU A 218 13.48 -9.19 -10.39
N GLY A 219 12.44 -8.48 -9.97
CA GLY A 219 11.59 -7.68 -10.85
C GLY A 219 12.36 -6.54 -11.52
N VAL A 220 13.10 -5.75 -10.74
CA VAL A 220 13.92 -4.65 -11.27
C VAL A 220 15.10 -5.20 -12.07
N GLY A 221 15.67 -6.34 -11.69
CA GLY A 221 16.74 -7.01 -12.43
C GLY A 221 16.30 -7.42 -13.84
N MET A 222 15.13 -8.05 -13.97
CA MET A 222 14.53 -8.33 -15.27
C MET A 222 14.22 -7.04 -16.03
N GLY A 223 13.71 -6.01 -15.35
CA GLY A 223 13.48 -4.68 -15.92
C GLY A 223 14.76 -4.09 -16.51
N ALA A 224 15.86 -4.10 -15.76
CA ALA A 224 17.17 -3.58 -16.16
C ALA A 224 17.78 -4.33 -17.35
N ALA A 225 17.55 -5.64 -17.44
CA ALA A 225 18.00 -6.46 -18.57
C ALA A 225 17.26 -6.12 -19.87
N ILE A 226 16.02 -5.64 -19.78
CA ILE A 226 15.20 -5.23 -20.92
C ILE A 226 15.42 -3.73 -21.24
N HIS A 227 15.57 -2.92 -20.19
CA HIS A 227 15.79 -1.49 -20.26
C HIS A 227 17.12 -1.22 -20.94
N ASN A 228 17.13 -0.35 -21.96
CA ASN A 228 18.27 -0.07 -22.85
C ASN A 228 18.61 -1.15 -23.91
N TRP A 229 17.90 -2.28 -23.94
CA TRP A 229 18.01 -3.29 -25.01
C TRP A 229 16.87 -3.21 -26.04
N ILE A 230 15.70 -2.69 -25.64
CA ILE A 230 14.62 -2.35 -26.57
C ILE A 230 14.81 -0.90 -27.04
N PRO A 231 15.11 -0.65 -28.33
CA PRO A 231 15.26 0.71 -28.84
C PRO A 231 13.93 1.44 -28.71
N GLN A 232 13.95 2.59 -28.02
CA GLN A 232 12.82 3.50 -28.07
C GLN A 232 12.86 4.18 -29.44
N SER A 233 11.84 3.93 -30.27
CA SER A 233 11.66 4.69 -31.50
C SER A 233 11.53 6.16 -31.14
N ILE A 234 12.44 6.97 -31.68
CA ILE A 234 12.47 8.43 -31.61
C ILE A 234 11.12 8.99 -32.06
#